data_AF-A0A3B0M388-F1
#
_entry.id   AF-A0A3B0M388-F1
#
_cell.length_a   1.000
_cell.length_b   1.000
_cell.length_c   1.000
_cell.angle_alpha   90.00
_cell.angle_beta   90.00
_cell.angle_gamma   90.00
#
_symmetry.space_group_name_H-M   'P 1'
#
loop_
_entity.id
_entity.type
_entity.pdbx_description
1 polymer ?
#
loop_
_entity_poly.entity_id
_entity_poly.type
_entity_poly.pdbx_seq_one_letter_code
_entity_poly.pdbx_strand_id
1 'polypeptide(L)' 'MDAVTDPDVTQVSVMKSARVGYTKILDHVVAYYLSYDPSPILVVQPRVEDSEDYSKTEIAPMIRDT' A
#
# COMPACT_ATOMS: atom_id res chain seq x y z
N MET A 1 1.21 -12.40 2.00
CA MET A 1 0.04 -11.55 1.64
C MET A 1 -1.23 -12.06 2.29
N ASP A 2 -1.18 -13.25 2.90
CA ASP A 2 -2.28 -14.05 3.40
C ASP A 2 -3.27 -13.24 4.26
N ALA A 3 -2.78 -12.51 5.26
CA ALA A 3 -3.66 -11.71 6.13
C ALA A 3 -4.39 -10.55 5.42
N VAL A 4 -3.84 -10.04 4.32
CA VAL A 4 -4.46 -8.95 3.55
C VAL A 4 -5.47 -9.50 2.53
N THR A 5 -5.20 -10.67 1.97
CA THR A 5 -6.02 -11.29 0.92
C THR A 5 -7.06 -12.27 1.44
N ASP A 6 -7.09 -12.55 2.75
CA ASP A 6 -8.07 -13.44 3.38
C ASP A 6 -9.45 -12.76 3.44
N PRO A 7 -10.49 -13.32 2.80
CA PRO A 7 -11.83 -12.72 2.78
C PRO A 7 -12.50 -12.65 4.16
N ASP A 8 -12.06 -13.45 5.13
CA ASP A 8 -12.59 -13.42 6.50
C ASP A 8 -11.91 -12.32 7.36
N VAL A 9 -10.83 -11.71 6.86
CA VAL A 9 -10.09 -10.65 7.55
C VAL A 9 -10.48 -9.27 7.02
N THR A 10 -11.08 -8.44 7.87
CA THR A 10 -11.51 -7.08 7.51
C THR A 10 -10.56 -5.97 7.98
N GLN A 11 -9.64 -6.29 8.90
CA GLN A 11 -8.70 -5.31 9.45
C GLN A 11 -7.36 -5.96 9.79
N VAL A 12 -6.28 -5.36 9.29
CA VAL A 12 -4.90 -5.74 9.62
C VAL A 12 -4.21 -4.55 10.31
N SER A 13 -3.66 -4.79 11.49
CA SER A 13 -2.89 -3.78 12.25
C SER A 13 -1.47 -4.27 12.44
N VAL A 14 -0.49 -3.39 12.22
CA VAL A 14 0.93 -3.76 12.28
C VAL A 14 1.70 -2.73 13.09
N MET A 15 2.37 -3.19 14.15
CA MET A 15 3.45 -2.45 14.79
C MET A 15 4.77 -2.96 14.22
N LYS A 16 5.58 -2.04 13.67
CA LYS A 16 6.84 -2.38 13.01
C LYS A 16 7.92 -1.37 13.34
N SER A 17 9.18 -1.75 13.17
CA SER A 17 10.34 -0.87 13.32
C SER A 17 10.54 0.05 12.11
N ALA A 18 11.26 1.16 12.28
CA ALA A 18 11.55 2.06 11.18
C ALA A 18 12.42 1.39 10.10
N ARG A 19 12.24 1.79 8.83
CA ARG A 19 13.10 1.41 7.69
C ARG A 19 13.27 -0.09 7.38
N VAL A 20 12.27 -0.92 7.71
CA VAL A 20 12.25 -2.35 7.36
C VAL A 20 11.52 -2.68 6.05
N GLY A 21 11.45 -1.73 5.10
CA GLY A 21 10.77 -1.96 3.82
C GLY A 21 9.24 -2.02 3.88
N TYR A 22 8.62 -1.69 5.02
CA TYR A 22 7.15 -1.74 5.18
C TYR A 22 6.37 -0.94 4.12
N THR A 23 6.91 0.21 3.70
CA THR A 23 6.32 1.02 2.61
C THR A 23 6.16 0.19 1.33
N LYS A 24 7.16 -0.63 0.97
CA LYS A 24 7.10 -1.50 -0.21
C LYS A 24 6.12 -2.66 -0.06
N ILE A 25 5.80 -3.07 1.17
CA ILE A 25 4.74 -4.04 1.43
C ILE A 25 3.37 -3.40 1.14
N LEU A 26 3.15 -2.15 1.54
CA LEU A 26 1.92 -1.41 1.21
C LEU A 26 1.77 -1.21 -0.30
N ASP A 27 2.86 -0.84 -0.99
CA ASP A 27 2.88 -0.74 -2.46
C ASP A 27 2.43 -2.06 -3.12
N HIS A 28 2.95 -3.19 -2.65
CA HIS A 28 2.55 -4.51 -3.16
C HIS A 28 1.07 -4.84 -2.92
N VAL A 29 0.53 -4.42 -1.76
CA VAL A 29 -0.90 -4.57 -1.48
C VAL A 29 -1.73 -3.76 -2.47
N VAL A 30 -1.36 -2.50 -2.68
CA VAL A 30 -2.04 -1.62 -3.65
C VAL A 30 -1.95 -2.22 -5.06
N ALA A 31 -0.76 -2.67 -5.48
CA ALA A 31 -0.56 -3.29 -6.79
C ALA A 31 -1.42 -4.55 -6.98
N TYR A 32 -1.54 -5.40 -5.97
CA TYR A 32 -2.39 -6.59 -6.02
C TYR A 32 -3.86 -6.23 -6.30
N TYR A 33 -4.40 -5.26 -5.58
CA TYR A 33 -5.79 -4.81 -5.79
C TYR A 33 -5.97 -3.93 -7.03
N LEU A 34 -4.90 -3.40 -7.63
CA LEU A 34 -4.98 -2.73 -8.92
C LEU A 34 -5.05 -3.73 -10.08
N SER A 35 -4.26 -4.81 -10.02
CA SER A 35 -4.07 -5.71 -11.16
C SER A 35 -4.82 -7.04 -11.06
N TYR A 36 -4.96 -7.61 -9.87
CA TYR A 36 -5.49 -8.97 -9.69
C TYR A 36 -6.93 -8.99 -9.17
N ASP A 37 -7.27 -8.08 -8.26
CA ASP A 37 -8.63 -7.93 -7.73
C ASP A 37 -9.08 -6.45 -7.71
N PRO A 38 -9.43 -5.88 -8.88
CA PRO A 38 -9.76 -4.46 -9.04
C PRO A 38 -10.85 -3.99 -8.07
N SER A 39 -10.45 -3.14 -7.13
CA SER A 39 -11.33 -2.58 -6.10
C SER A 39 -11.00 -1.11 -5.81
N PRO A 40 -11.93 -0.34 -5.21
CA PRO A 40 -11.63 1.02 -4.77
C PRO A 40 -10.61 1.01 -3.62
N ILE A 41 -9.51 1.74 -3.79
CA ILE A 41 -8.42 1.83 -2.81
C ILE A 41 -8.30 3.28 -2.33
N LEU A 42 -8.25 3.48 -1.00
CA LEU A 42 -7.93 4.77 -0.37
C LEU A 42 -6.68 4.61 0.50
N VAL A 43 -5.61 5.30 0.14
CA VAL A 43 -4.39 5.38 0.95
C VAL A 43 -4.33 6.76 1.63
N VAL A 44 -4.15 6.78 2.94
CA VAL A 44 -4.12 8.00 3.75
C VAL A 44 -2.83 8.04 4.55
N GLN A 45 -2.15 9.19 4.56
CA GLN A 45 -1.02 9.46 5.45
C GLN A 45 -1.40 10.50 6.52
N PRO A 46 -0.65 10.58 7.63
CA PRO A 46 -0.95 11.52 8.71
C PRO A 46 -0.91 13.00 8.30
N ARG A 47 -0.11 13.35 7.29
CA ARG A 47 0.02 14.71 6.77
C ARG A 47 -0.21 14.74 5.26
N VAL A 48 -0.63 15.91 4.78
CA VAL A 48 -0.86 16.14 3.34
C VAL A 48 0.44 16.03 2.55
N GLU A 49 1.53 16.63 3.05
CA GLU A 49 2.85 16.56 2.43
C GLU A 49 3.33 15.10 2.28
N ASP A 50 3.20 14.28 3.33
CA ASP A 50 3.54 12.85 3.29
C ASP A 50 2.70 12.10 2.25
N SER A 51 1.43 12.48 2.07
CA SER A 51 0.54 11.87 1.07
C SER A 51 0.95 12.24 -0.36
N GLU A 52 1.29 13.51 -0.58
CA GLU A 52 1.77 13.99 -1.88
C GLU A 52 3.09 13.34 -2.28
N ASP A 53 4.04 13.29 -1.35
CA ASP A 53 5.34 12.66 -1.57
C ASP A 53 5.17 11.17 -1.86
N TYR A 54 4.40 10.45 -1.05
CA TYR A 54 4.12 9.02 -1.26
C TYR A 54 3.51 8.73 -2.63
N SER A 55 2.56 9.56 -3.07
CA SER A 55 1.95 9.45 -4.40
C SER A 55 2.98 9.59 -5.53
N LYS A 56 3.87 10.59 -5.42
CA LYS A 56 4.84 10.94 -6.47
C LYS A 56 6.06 10.02 -6.48
N THR A 57 6.51 9.52 -5.33
CA THR A 57 7.77 8.78 -5.19
C THR A 57 7.62 7.28 -5.04
N GLU A 58 6.47 6.79 -4.57
CA GLU A 58 6.23 5.36 -4.38
C GLU A 58 5.20 4.83 -5.38
N ILE A 59 3.97 5.36 -5.35
CA ILE A 59 2.86 4.84 -6.18
C ILE A 59 3.08 5.08 -7.68
N ALA A 60 3.37 6.33 -8.08
CA ALA A 60 3.52 6.65 -9.50
C ALA A 60 4.70 5.92 -10.16
N PRO A 61 5.90 5.83 -9.54
CA PRO A 61 6.99 5.02 -10.09
C PRO A 61 6.66 3.53 -10.11
N MET A 62 6.00 3.00 -9.08
CA MET A 62 5.57 1.59 -9.06
C MET A 62 4.71 1.23 -10.27
N ILE A 63 3.74 2.07 -10.63
CA ILE A 63 2.85 1.83 -11.78
C ILE A 63 3.58 2.01 -13.13
N ARG A 64 4.49 2.99 -13.21
CA ARG A 64 5.21 3.31 -14.45
C ARG A 64 6.27 2.28 -14.81
N ASP A 65 6.97 1.76 -13.80
CA ASP A 65 8.19 0.96 -13.99
C ASP A 65 7.93 -0.56 -14.01
N THR A 66 6.68 -0.98 -13.77
CA THR A 66 6.17 -2.36 -13.99
C THR A 66 5.59 -2.54 -15.38
#